data_AF-A0A7J9SJM5-F1
#
_entry.id   AF-A0A7J9SJM5-F1
#
_cell.length_a   1.000
_cell.length_b   1.000
_cell.length_c   1.000
_cell.angle_alpha   90.00
_cell.angle_beta   90.00
_cell.angle_gamma   90.00
#
_symmetry.space_group_name_H-M   'P 1'
#
loop_
_entity.id
_entity.type
_entity.pdbx_description
1 polymer ?
#
loop_
_entity_poly.entity_id
_entity_poly.type
_entity_poly.pdbx_seq_one_letter_code
_entity_poly.pdbx_strand_id
1 'polypeptide(L)'
;MRGPKFDSSEDGKDALATVHGISRALIDKLFDKTDEVAPKLVQEYGVEGEVDIDVVREYLKIAFCEDIAWMADQGVWDGDEDVERIVTEMDEYAEANTKMMVGRVASRHRDMMRLSGAIIQETFSSK
;
A
#
# COMPACT_ATOMS: atom_id res chain seq x y z
N MET A 1 -1.17 -16.04 5.55
CA MET A 1 0.01 -15.92 6.44
C MET A 1 -0.04 -14.57 7.11
N ARG A 2 0.36 -14.44 8.38
CA ARG A 2 0.42 -13.13 9.06
C ARG A 2 1.86 -12.63 9.00
N GLY A 3 2.13 -11.67 8.12
CA GLY A 3 3.35 -10.85 8.18
C GLY A 3 3.32 -9.91 9.40
N PRO A 4 4.36 -9.07 9.59
CA PRO A 4 4.35 -8.05 10.61
C PRO A 4 3.11 -7.16 10.47
N LYS A 5 2.68 -6.61 11.61
CA LYS A 5 1.57 -5.66 11.65
C LYS A 5 2.03 -4.35 12.27
N PHE A 6 1.79 -3.26 11.55
CA PHE A 6 2.06 -1.92 12.03
C PHE A 6 0.76 -1.21 12.38
N ASP A 7 0.82 -0.37 13.41
CA ASP A 7 -0.30 0.45 13.87
C ASP A 7 -0.32 1.81 13.16
N SER A 8 0.83 2.27 12.66
CA SER A 8 0.99 3.47 11.83
C SER A 8 2.02 3.28 10.71
N SER A 9 1.96 4.15 9.69
CA SER A 9 2.93 4.20 8.61
C SER A 9 4.34 4.58 9.10
N GLU A 10 4.44 5.41 10.13
CA GLU A 10 5.72 5.76 10.77
C GLU A 10 6.35 4.56 11.50
N ASP A 11 5.57 3.74 12.21
CA ASP A 11 6.08 2.50 12.80
C ASP A 11 6.63 1.55 11.73
N GLY A 12 5.90 1.45 10.61
CA GLY A 12 6.33 0.66 9.45
C GLY A 12 7.62 1.19 8.84
N LYS A 13 7.71 2.50 8.62
CA LYS A 13 8.90 3.17 8.11
C LYS A 13 10.12 2.96 9.02
N ASP A 14 9.94 3.10 10.32
CA ASP A 14 11.01 2.88 11.29
C ASP A 14 11.46 1.42 11.31
N ALA A 15 10.54 0.45 11.23
CA ALA A 15 10.88 -0.96 11.14
C ALA A 15 11.67 -1.28 9.85
N LEU A 16 11.20 -0.81 8.69
CA LEU A 16 11.91 -0.97 7.42
C LEU A 16 13.33 -0.40 7.48
N ALA A 17 13.50 0.80 8.02
CA ALA A 17 14.80 1.46 8.08
C ALA A 17 15.77 0.81 9.07
N THR A 18 15.28 0.39 10.25
CA THR A 18 16.14 -0.03 11.35
C THR A 18 16.37 -1.55 11.40
N VAL A 19 15.37 -2.34 11.01
CA VAL A 19 15.43 -3.81 11.05
C VAL A 19 15.89 -4.36 9.71
N HIS A 20 15.35 -3.83 8.62
CA HIS A 20 15.59 -4.34 7.27
C HIS A 20 16.63 -3.54 6.49
N GLY A 21 17.15 -2.45 7.08
CA GLY A 21 18.23 -1.64 6.49
C GLY A 21 17.82 -0.87 5.24
N ILE A 22 16.51 -0.70 5.00
CA ILE A 22 16.00 0.00 3.82
C ILE A 22 16.18 1.51 4.01
N SER A 23 16.68 2.18 2.98
CA SER A 23 16.90 3.62 3.00
C SER A 23 15.60 4.38 3.26
N ARG A 24 15.62 5.27 4.27
CA ARG A 24 14.50 6.18 4.55
C ARG A 24 14.09 6.98 3.33
N ALA A 25 15.04 7.39 2.50
CA ALA A 25 14.75 8.14 1.28
C ALA A 25 13.93 7.33 0.26
N LEU A 26 14.11 6.01 0.20
CA LEU A 26 13.30 5.15 -0.67
C LEU A 26 11.90 4.92 -0.08
N ILE A 27 11.80 4.73 1.24
CA ILE A 27 10.51 4.62 1.93
C ILE A 27 9.71 5.91 1.76
N ASP A 28 10.36 7.07 1.85
CA ASP A 28 9.72 8.37 1.62
C ASP A 28 9.20 8.50 0.18
N LYS A 29 9.99 8.09 -0.83
CA LYS A 29 9.52 8.06 -2.23
C LYS A 29 8.30 7.16 -2.41
N LEU A 30 8.30 5.99 -1.77
CA LEU A 30 7.15 5.08 -1.80
C LEU A 30 5.91 5.71 -1.17
N PHE A 31 6.09 6.45 -0.07
CA PHE A 31 4.99 7.15 0.61
C PHE A 31 4.46 8.30 -0.26
N ASP A 32 5.34 9.10 -0.86
CA ASP A 32 4.96 10.16 -1.79
C ASP A 32 4.16 9.58 -2.97
N LYS A 33 4.60 8.45 -3.53
CA LYS A 33 3.86 7.76 -4.60
C LYS A 33 2.52 7.23 -4.15
N THR A 34 2.44 6.69 -2.93
CA THR A 34 1.17 6.26 -2.35
C THR A 34 0.20 7.43 -2.21
N ASP A 35 0.70 8.60 -1.80
CA ASP A 35 -0.09 9.83 -1.67
C ASP A 35 -0.60 10.38 -3.00
N GLU A 36 0.18 10.19 -4.08
CA GLU A 36 -0.20 10.52 -5.46
C GLU A 36 -1.25 9.56 -6.04
N VAL A 37 -1.14 8.27 -5.74
CA VAL A 37 -1.99 7.22 -6.34
C VAL A 37 -3.32 7.04 -5.59
N ALA A 38 -3.33 7.16 -4.28
CA ALA A 38 -4.54 6.94 -3.47
C ALA A 38 -5.75 7.78 -3.95
N PRO A 39 -5.63 9.08 -4.26
CA PRO A 39 -6.78 9.86 -4.75
C PRO A 39 -7.27 9.40 -6.11
N LYS A 40 -6.35 8.99 -7.00
CA LYS A 40 -6.69 8.46 -8.33
C LYS A 40 -7.48 7.17 -8.21
N LEU A 41 -7.07 6.29 -7.30
CA LEU A 41 -7.77 5.04 -7.03
C LEU A 41 -9.18 5.28 -6.47
N VAL A 42 -9.32 6.17 -5.50
CA VAL A 42 -10.63 6.54 -4.94
C VAL A 42 -11.55 7.11 -6.02
N GLN A 43 -11.00 7.92 -6.95
CA GLN A 43 -11.72 8.48 -8.08
C GLN A 43 -12.10 7.44 -9.14
N GLU A 44 -11.16 6.57 -9.52
CA GLU A 44 -11.36 5.50 -10.50
C GLU A 44 -12.54 4.61 -10.12
N TYR A 45 -12.69 4.33 -8.81
CA TYR A 45 -13.75 3.48 -8.27
C TYR A 45 -14.98 4.24 -7.77
N GLY A 46 -15.05 5.56 -7.99
CA GLY A 46 -16.24 6.38 -7.73
C GLY A 46 -16.67 6.44 -6.26
N VAL A 47 -15.71 6.44 -5.33
CA VAL A 47 -15.96 6.44 -3.87
C VAL A 47 -15.46 7.70 -3.17
N GLU A 48 -15.16 8.78 -3.89
CA GLU A 48 -14.59 10.04 -3.34
C GLU A 48 -15.43 10.69 -2.24
N GLY A 49 -16.74 10.47 -2.23
CA GLY A 49 -17.65 10.97 -1.19
C GLY A 49 -17.94 9.98 -0.07
N GLU A 50 -17.37 8.78 -0.13
CA GLU A 50 -17.71 7.65 0.76
C GLU A 50 -16.56 7.21 1.66
N VAL A 51 -15.32 7.51 1.27
CA VAL A 51 -14.11 7.17 2.01
C VAL A 51 -13.32 8.42 2.36
N ASP A 52 -12.66 8.40 3.51
CA ASP A 52 -11.69 9.43 3.87
C ASP A 52 -10.35 9.15 3.15
N ILE A 53 -9.88 10.10 2.34
CA ILE A 53 -8.66 9.94 1.55
C ILE A 53 -7.40 9.82 2.43
N ASP A 54 -7.36 10.49 3.58
CA ASP A 54 -6.19 10.46 4.45
C ASP A 54 -6.09 9.11 5.16
N VAL A 55 -7.24 8.51 5.49
CA VAL A 55 -7.31 7.12 5.95
C VAL A 55 -6.81 6.16 4.86
N VAL A 56 -7.25 6.34 3.60
CA VAL A 56 -6.81 5.47 2.51
C VAL A 56 -5.29 5.54 2.32
N ARG A 57 -4.71 6.74 2.32
CA ARG A 57 -3.25 6.94 2.24
C ARG A 57 -2.52 6.23 3.38
N GLU A 58 -2.94 6.45 4.62
CA GLU A 58 -2.29 5.88 5.79
C GLU A 58 -2.31 4.35 5.75
N TYR A 59 -3.47 3.75 5.48
CA TYR A 59 -3.58 2.30 5.44
C TYR A 59 -2.86 1.66 4.25
N LEU A 60 -2.75 2.36 3.11
CA LEU A 60 -1.93 1.89 1.99
C LEU A 60 -0.44 1.93 2.33
N LYS A 61 0.04 3.00 2.95
CA LYS A 61 1.44 3.08 3.42
C LYS A 61 1.76 1.96 4.41
N ILE A 62 0.86 1.72 5.38
CA ILE A 62 0.96 0.58 6.30
C ILE A 62 1.01 -0.74 5.51
N ALA A 63 0.11 -0.95 4.54
CA ALA A 63 0.05 -2.19 3.77
C ALA A 63 1.36 -2.46 3.01
N PHE A 64 1.91 -1.43 2.37
CA PHE A 64 3.21 -1.54 1.70
C PHE A 64 4.32 -1.86 2.68
N CYS A 65 4.41 -1.16 3.81
CA CYS A 65 5.41 -1.47 4.84
C CYS A 65 5.33 -2.91 5.32
N GLU A 66 4.12 -3.41 5.59
CA GLU A 66 3.90 -4.79 6.03
C GLU A 66 4.28 -5.82 4.97
N ASP A 67 4.01 -5.53 3.69
CA ASP A 67 4.38 -6.42 2.58
C ASP A 67 5.89 -6.44 2.38
N ILE A 68 6.55 -5.27 2.37
CA ILE A 68 8.00 -5.14 2.26
C ILE A 68 8.70 -5.87 3.41
N ALA A 69 8.30 -5.60 4.65
CA ALA A 69 8.87 -6.24 5.82
C ALA A 69 8.68 -7.77 5.78
N TRP A 70 7.49 -8.23 5.35
CA TRP A 70 7.24 -9.66 5.19
C TRP A 70 8.15 -10.29 4.12
N MET A 71 8.32 -9.67 2.96
CA MET A 71 9.19 -10.18 1.89
C MET A 71 10.66 -10.19 2.31
N ALA A 72 11.11 -9.14 3.01
CA ALA A 72 12.44 -9.07 3.59
C ALA A 72 12.66 -10.19 4.64
N ASP A 73 11.68 -10.43 5.52
CA ASP A 73 11.72 -11.53 6.50
C ASP A 73 11.79 -12.91 5.84
N GLN A 74 11.18 -13.08 4.66
CA GLN A 74 11.26 -14.32 3.89
C GLN A 74 12.57 -14.46 3.12
N GLY A 75 13.45 -13.45 3.13
CA GLY A 75 14.67 -13.43 2.32
C GLY A 75 14.39 -13.42 0.82
N VAL A 76 13.21 -12.93 0.42
CA VAL A 76 12.79 -12.86 -0.99
C VAL A 76 13.31 -11.58 -1.64
N TRP A 77 13.54 -10.52 -0.86
CA TRP A 77 13.97 -9.20 -1.33
C TRP A 77 15.33 -8.79 -0.77
N ASP A 78 16.10 -8.10 -1.61
CA ASP A 78 17.43 -7.55 -1.34
C ASP A 78 17.35 -6.07 -0.88
N GLY A 79 16.32 -5.72 -0.11
CA GLY A 79 16.18 -4.41 0.52
C GLY A 79 15.86 -3.29 -0.46
N ASP A 80 16.80 -2.37 -0.68
CA ASP A 80 16.59 -1.11 -1.41
C ASP A 80 16.18 -1.31 -2.88
N GLU A 81 16.80 -2.26 -3.59
CA GLU A 81 16.53 -2.50 -5.03
C GLU A 81 15.08 -2.92 -5.28
N ASP A 82 14.53 -3.77 -4.42
CA ASP A 82 13.14 -4.22 -4.53
C ASP A 82 12.15 -3.11 -4.20
N VAL A 83 12.47 -2.25 -3.23
CA VAL A 83 11.63 -1.08 -2.93
C VAL A 83 11.66 -0.08 -4.09
N GLU A 84 12.82 0.15 -4.70
CA GLU A 84 12.94 1.00 -5.89
C GLU A 84 12.14 0.44 -7.08
N ARG A 85 12.11 -0.89 -7.25
CA ARG A 85 11.26 -1.55 -8.22
C ARG A 85 9.78 -1.32 -7.96
N ILE A 86 9.30 -1.44 -6.71
CA ILE A 86 7.88 -1.14 -6.38
C ILE A 86 7.54 0.31 -6.71
N VAL A 87 8.41 1.25 -6.35
CA VAL A 87 8.24 2.68 -6.66
C VAL A 87 8.10 2.88 -8.18
N THR A 88 8.97 2.22 -8.96
CA THR A 88 8.93 2.27 -10.44
C THR A 88 7.66 1.62 -10.99
N GLU A 89 7.27 0.46 -10.48
CA GLU A 89 6.03 -0.22 -10.87
C GLU A 89 4.79 0.61 -10.51
N MET A 90 4.82 1.39 -9.43
CA MET A 90 3.74 2.33 -9.11
C MET A 90 3.69 3.51 -10.10
N ASP A 91 4.80 3.88 -10.74
CA ASP A 91 4.80 4.88 -11.80
C ASP A 91 4.28 4.32 -13.13
N GLU A 92 4.64 3.08 -13.46
CA GLU A 92 4.25 2.43 -14.73
C GLU A 92 2.84 1.81 -14.68
N TYR A 93 2.47 1.24 -13.53
CA TYR A 93 1.28 0.41 -13.31
C TYR A 93 0.67 0.64 -11.91
N ALA A 94 0.59 1.91 -11.49
CA ALA A 94 0.07 2.41 -10.20
C ALA A 94 -1.07 1.58 -9.59
N GLU A 95 -2.03 1.21 -10.42
CA GLU A 95 -3.26 0.55 -10.03
C GLU A 95 -3.07 -0.88 -9.50
N ALA A 96 -2.22 -1.71 -10.12
CA ALA A 96 -2.19 -3.14 -9.83
C ALA A 96 -1.69 -3.43 -8.40
N ASN A 97 -0.53 -2.87 -8.04
CA ASN A 97 0.05 -3.04 -6.70
C ASN A 97 -0.80 -2.38 -5.63
N THR A 98 -1.36 -1.20 -5.91
CA THR A 98 -2.18 -0.47 -4.94
C THR A 98 -3.53 -1.16 -4.69
N LYS A 99 -4.17 -1.74 -5.73
CA LYS A 99 -5.39 -2.57 -5.59
C LYS A 99 -5.14 -3.78 -4.70
N MET A 100 -4.00 -4.45 -4.87
CA MET A 100 -3.60 -5.57 -4.00
C MET A 100 -3.43 -5.09 -2.55
N MET A 101 -2.78 -3.95 -2.33
CA MET A 101 -2.59 -3.38 -0.99
C MET A 101 -3.92 -3.04 -0.30
N VAL A 102 -4.88 -2.44 -1.02
CA VAL A 102 -6.24 -2.18 -0.47
C VAL A 102 -6.85 -3.47 0.10
N GLY A 103 -6.78 -4.58 -0.65
CA GLY A 103 -7.33 -5.86 -0.21
C GLY A 103 -6.71 -6.39 1.09
N ARG A 104 -5.41 -6.15 1.32
CA ARG A 104 -4.71 -6.62 2.54
C ARG A 104 -5.20 -5.91 3.80
N VAL A 105 -5.52 -4.63 3.69
CA VAL A 105 -5.94 -3.79 4.83
C VAL A 105 -7.44 -3.52 4.87
N ALA A 106 -8.21 -4.07 3.93
CA ALA A 106 -9.67 -3.91 3.84
C ALA A 106 -10.40 -4.18 5.16
N SER A 107 -9.99 -5.22 5.89
CA SER A 107 -10.63 -5.59 7.17
C SER A 107 -10.24 -4.72 8.37
N ARG A 108 -9.32 -3.77 8.21
CA ARG A 108 -8.77 -2.96 9.33
C ARG A 108 -9.48 -1.62 9.48
N HIS A 109 -10.14 -1.13 8.45
CA HIS A 109 -10.89 0.12 8.52
C HIS A 109 -12.11 0.09 7.59
N ARG A 110 -13.19 0.75 8.01
CA ARG A 110 -14.45 0.77 7.25
C ARG A 110 -14.28 1.36 5.84
N ASP A 111 -13.43 2.37 5.71
CA ASP A 111 -13.19 3.07 4.44
C ASP A 111 -12.36 2.20 3.49
N MET A 112 -11.38 1.46 4.02
CA MET A 112 -10.64 0.44 3.25
C MET A 112 -11.55 -0.70 2.82
N MET A 113 -12.48 -1.13 3.69
CA MET A 113 -13.50 -2.12 3.33
C MET A 113 -14.40 -1.61 2.20
N ARG A 114 -14.81 -0.34 2.23
CA ARG A 114 -15.65 0.26 1.20
C ARG A 114 -14.93 0.33 -0.14
N LEU A 115 -13.70 0.83 -0.16
CA LEU A 115 -12.86 0.89 -1.37
C LEU A 115 -12.59 -0.52 -1.92
N SER A 116 -12.24 -1.48 -1.07
CA SER A 116 -12.05 -2.87 -1.49
C SER A 116 -13.32 -3.47 -2.10
N GLY A 117 -14.49 -3.16 -1.55
CA GLY A 117 -15.78 -3.60 -2.09
C GLY A 117 -16.04 -3.04 -3.48
N ALA A 118 -15.74 -1.76 -3.72
CA ALA A 118 -15.87 -1.13 -5.03
C ALA A 118 -14.93 -1.76 -6.08
N ILE A 119 -13.67 -2.00 -5.70
CA ILE A 119 -12.68 -2.68 -6.56
C ILE A 119 -13.18 -4.09 -6.96
N ILE A 120 -13.67 -4.86 -5.99
CA ILE A 120 -14.21 -6.21 -6.23
C ILE A 120 -15.42 -6.14 -7.17
N GLN A 121 -16.38 -5.24 -6.90
CA GLN A 121 -17.59 -5.11 -7.71
C GLN A 121 -17.26 -4.82 -9.17
N GLU A 122 -16.36 -3.88 -9.44
CA GLU A 122 -15.91 -3.54 -10.79
C GLU A 122 -15.24 -4.74 -11.49
N THR A 123 -14.35 -5.44 -10.78
CA THR A 123 -13.63 -6.62 -11.30
C THR A 123 -14.59 -7.74 -11.75
N PHE A 124 -15.75 -7.87 -11.11
CA PHE A 124 -16.77 -8.88 -11.45
C PHE A 124 -17.91 -8.35 -12.32
N SER A 125 -18.07 -7.03 -12.47
CA SER A 125 -19.07 -6.42 -13.35
C SER A 125 -18.57 -6.23 -14.78
N SER A 126 -17.25 -6.18 -14.96
CA SER A 126 -16.58 -6.03 -16.26
C SER A 126 -16.26 -7.37 -16.95
N LYS A 127 -16.95 -8.46 -16.56
CA LYS A 127 -16.91 -9.80 -17.20
C LYS A 127 -18.25 -10.15 -17.83
#